data_AF-A0A2W2BBR6-F1
#
_entry.id   AF-A0A2W2BBR6-F1
#
_cell.length_a   1.000
_cell.length_b   1.000
_cell.length_c   1.000
_cell.angle_alpha   90.00
_cell.angle_beta   90.00
_cell.angle_gamma   90.00
#
_symmetry.space_group_name_H-M   'P 1'
#
loop_
_entity.id
_entity.type
_entity.pdbx_description
1 polymer ?
#
loop_
_entity_poly.entity_id
_entity_poly.type
_entity_poly.pdbx_seq_one_letter_code
_entity_poly.pdbx_strand_id
1 'polypeptide(L)'
;MSSADDLPRPAPGTRITVEPGQWQLCPGRPGTSREIIDLVAVHPAADPAWAWVHAHDISCCLVVVECPSPCVEILVPVAVLAAARG
;
A
#
# COMPACT_ATOMS: atom_id res chain seq x y z
N MET A 1 13.33 19.96 -5.06
CA MET A 1 13.28 19.11 -3.86
C MET A 1 11.81 18.89 -3.56
N SER A 2 11.23 17.80 -4.07
CA SER A 2 9.83 17.48 -3.78
C SER A 2 9.78 16.96 -2.34
N SER A 3 9.20 17.74 -1.43
CA SER A 3 8.96 17.30 -0.05
C SER A 3 8.12 16.03 -0.07
N ALA A 4 8.33 15.15 0.91
CA ALA A 4 7.56 13.94 1.19
C ALA A 4 6.03 14.18 1.40
N ASP A 5 5.56 15.40 1.18
CA ASP A 5 4.17 15.84 1.34
C ASP A 5 3.27 15.48 0.13
N ASP A 6 3.84 15.27 -1.05
CA ASP A 6 3.08 15.10 -2.31
C ASP A 6 2.81 13.63 -2.69
N LEU A 7 2.83 12.73 -1.71
CA LEU A 7 2.43 11.34 -1.96
C LEU A 7 0.93 11.29 -2.29
N PRO A 8 0.51 10.49 -3.27
CA PRO A 8 -0.89 10.15 -3.45
C PRO A 8 -1.40 9.48 -2.17
N ARG A 9 -2.45 10.05 -1.60
CA ARG A 9 -3.13 9.53 -0.41
C ARG A 9 -4.56 9.17 -0.80
N PRO A 10 -4.80 7.96 -1.35
CA PRO A 10 -6.15 7.43 -1.42
C PRO A 10 -6.76 7.39 -0.01
N ALA A 11 -8.08 7.42 0.08
CA ALA A 11 -8.75 7.39 1.37
C ALA A 11 -8.47 6.05 2.09
N PRO A 12 -8.37 6.04 3.43
CA PRO A 12 -8.44 4.78 4.18
C PRO A 12 -9.71 4.00 3.80
N GLY A 13 -9.58 2.68 3.66
CA GLY A 13 -10.60 1.78 3.13
C GLY A 13 -10.62 1.68 1.60
N THR A 14 -9.84 2.48 0.87
CA THR A 14 -9.70 2.30 -0.59
C THR A 14 -9.09 0.93 -0.88
N ARG A 15 -9.83 0.11 -1.62
CA ARG A 15 -9.35 -1.18 -2.11
C ARG A 15 -8.43 -0.99 -3.30
N ILE A 16 -7.21 -1.50 -3.20
CA ILE A 16 -6.23 -1.50 -4.29
C ILE A 16 -5.82 -2.92 -4.64
N THR A 17 -5.55 -3.14 -5.92
CA THR A 17 -4.93 -4.37 -6.42
C THR A 17 -3.49 -4.05 -6.77
N VAL A 18 -2.57 -4.88 -6.29
CA VAL A 18 -1.15 -4.85 -6.68
C VAL A 18 -0.80 -6.15 -7.38
N GLU A 19 -0.24 -6.06 -8.58
CA GLU A 19 0.18 -7.22 -9.37
C GLU A 19 1.58 -7.71 -8.93
N PRO A 20 2.01 -8.92 -9.33
CA PRO A 20 3.39 -9.37 -9.12
C PRO A 20 4.40 -8.32 -9.61
N GLY A 21 5.39 -8.00 -8.78
CA GLY A 21 6.37 -6.94 -9.02
C GLY A 21 5.92 -5.53 -8.64
N GLN A 22 4.63 -5.30 -8.35
CA GLN A 22 4.08 -4.01 -7.93
C GLN A 22 3.95 -3.86 -6.41
N TRP A 23 4.60 -4.72 -5.64
CA TRP A 23 4.70 -4.58 -4.20
C TRP A 23 5.95 -5.29 -3.67
N GLN A 24 6.35 -4.94 -2.44
CA GLN A 24 7.50 -5.55 -1.77
C GLN A 24 7.27 -5.60 -0.26
N LEU A 25 7.56 -6.74 0.39
CA LEU A 25 7.64 -6.79 1.87
C LEU A 25 8.91 -6.14 2.39
N CYS A 26 9.98 -6.20 1.59
CA CYS A 26 11.26 -5.61 1.91
C CYS A 26 11.81 -4.94 0.66
N PRO A 27 12.47 -3.76 0.78
CA PRO A 27 13.08 -3.07 -0.34
C PRO A 27 13.96 -3.99 -1.20
N GLY A 28 13.79 -3.94 -2.52
CA GLY A 28 14.50 -4.75 -3.51
C GLY A 28 13.99 -6.18 -3.68
N ARG A 29 12.91 -6.58 -2.98
CA ARG A 29 12.33 -7.93 -3.07
C ARG A 29 10.88 -7.86 -3.57
N PRO A 30 10.66 -7.86 -4.90
CA PRO A 30 9.32 -7.82 -5.46
C PRO A 30 8.51 -9.05 -5.04
N GLY A 31 7.26 -8.80 -4.65
CA GLY A 31 6.28 -9.85 -4.43
C GLY A 31 5.93 -10.58 -5.72
N THR A 32 5.59 -11.85 -5.61
CA THR A 32 5.39 -12.76 -6.75
C THR A 32 3.93 -13.10 -7.00
N SER A 33 3.04 -12.73 -6.08
CA SER A 33 1.60 -12.92 -6.17
C SER A 33 0.88 -11.61 -6.43
N ARG A 34 -0.35 -11.72 -6.94
CA ARG A 34 -1.30 -10.62 -6.99
C ARG A 34 -1.97 -10.50 -5.63
N GLU A 35 -1.99 -9.29 -5.07
CA GLU A 35 -2.63 -9.02 -3.78
C GLU A 35 -3.76 -8.00 -3.95
N ILE A 36 -4.83 -8.20 -3.18
CA ILE A 36 -5.92 -7.23 -3.04
C ILE A 36 -5.90 -6.79 -1.58
N ILE A 37 -5.70 -5.50 -1.37
CA ILE A 37 -5.54 -4.94 -0.04
C ILE A 37 -6.47 -3.72 0.15
N ASP A 38 -6.92 -3.53 1.38
CA ASP A 38 -7.67 -2.36 1.79
C ASP A 38 -6.71 -1.40 2.53
N LEU A 39 -6.51 -0.21 1.97
CA LEU A 39 -5.54 0.77 2.45
C LEU A 39 -5.92 1.30 3.84
N VAL A 40 -4.96 1.42 4.75
CA VAL A 40 -5.13 2.08 6.05
C VAL A 40 -4.38 3.40 6.09
N ALA A 41 -3.10 3.40 5.70
CA ALA A 41 -2.26 4.59 5.69
C ALA A 41 -1.15 4.48 4.64
N VAL A 42 -0.64 5.64 4.20
CA VAL A 42 0.49 5.76 3.27
C VAL A 42 1.59 6.59 3.94
N HIS A 43 2.82 6.09 3.88
CA HIS A 43 4.01 6.72 4.45
C HIS A 43 5.12 6.81 3.39
N PRO A 44 6.00 7.83 3.47
CA PRO A 44 7.13 7.94 2.55
C PRO A 44 8.13 6.78 2.70
N ALA A 45 8.65 6.33 1.56
CA ALA A 45 9.81 5.45 1.49
C ALA A 45 11.09 6.25 1.18
N ALA A 46 12.25 5.61 1.29
CA ALA A 46 13.53 6.23 0.93
C ALA A 46 13.65 6.48 -0.58
N ASP A 47 13.08 5.60 -1.41
CA ASP A 47 12.95 5.81 -2.85
C ASP A 47 11.62 6.52 -3.14
N PRO A 48 11.61 7.72 -3.75
CA PRO A 48 10.39 8.46 -4.02
C PRO A 48 9.46 7.82 -5.06
N ALA A 49 9.93 6.79 -5.80
CA ALA A 49 9.06 6.00 -6.67
C ALA A 49 8.15 5.03 -5.89
N TRP A 50 8.42 4.82 -4.60
CA TRP A 50 7.71 3.90 -3.73
C TRP A 50 7.15 4.61 -2.50
N ALA A 51 6.13 4.01 -1.90
CA ALA A 51 5.60 4.42 -0.61
C ALA A 51 5.31 3.17 0.23
N TRP A 52 5.52 3.29 1.55
CA TRP A 52 5.05 2.28 2.49
C TRP A 52 3.54 2.42 2.65
N VAL A 53 2.83 1.30 2.63
CA VAL A 53 1.40 1.26 2.91
C VAL A 53 1.12 0.31 4.05
N HIS A 54 0.33 0.79 5.00
CA HIS A 54 -0.35 -0.06 5.97
C HIS A 54 -1.67 -0.49 5.36
N ALA A 55 -1.96 -1.78 5.40
CA ALA A 55 -3.17 -2.31 4.80
C ALA A 55 -3.71 -3.56 5.53
N HIS A 56 -4.93 -3.92 5.18
CA HIS A 56 -5.49 -5.24 5.45
C HIS A 56 -5.43 -6.07 4.16
N ASP A 57 -4.91 -7.29 4.24
CA ASP A 57 -5.06 -8.26 3.14
C ASP A 57 -6.45 -8.92 3.19
N ILE A 58 -6.85 -9.54 2.08
CA ILE A 58 -8.14 -10.26 1.98
C ILE A 58 -8.20 -11.51 2.88
N SER A 59 -7.06 -12.01 3.35
CA SER A 59 -6.97 -13.15 4.27
C SER A 59 -7.08 -12.74 5.74
N CYS A 60 -7.11 -11.44 6.04
CA CYS A 60 -7.21 -10.97 7.41
C CYS A 60 -8.57 -11.41 7.96
N CYS A 61 -8.52 -12.30 8.97
CA CYS A 61 -9.69 -12.97 9.54
C CYS A 61 -10.73 -12.03 10.16
N LEU A 62 -10.39 -10.74 10.29
CA LEU A 62 -11.26 -9.69 10.77
C LEU A 62 -11.88 -9.00 9.56
N VAL A 63 -13.10 -9.41 9.21
CA VAL A 63 -13.94 -8.93 8.09
C VAL A 63 -14.34 -7.44 8.22
N VAL A 64 -13.69 -6.66 9.07
CA VAL A 64 -14.21 -5.37 9.50
C VAL A 64 -13.09 -4.35 9.56
N VAL A 65 -13.38 -3.19 8.99
CA VAL A 65 -12.69 -1.90 8.98
C VAL A 65 -12.13 -1.44 10.36
N GLU A 66 -12.37 -2.21 11.43
CA GLU A 66 -11.94 -1.95 12.81
C GLU A 66 -10.94 -3.00 13.32
N CYS A 67 -10.03 -3.47 12.48
CA CYS A 67 -8.89 -4.25 12.99
C CYS A 67 -7.93 -3.27 13.70
N PRO A 68 -7.63 -3.46 15.01
CA PRO A 68 -6.86 -2.49 15.80
C PRO A 68 -5.40 -2.37 15.36
N SER A 69 -4.92 -3.27 14.50
CA SER A 69 -3.58 -3.25 13.91
C SER A 69 -3.67 -3.53 12.40
N PRO A 70 -3.02 -2.76 11.51
CA PRO A 70 -2.89 -3.14 10.11
C PRO A 70 -2.25 -4.53 10.00
N CYS A 71 -2.79 -5.40 9.14
CA CYS A 71 -2.35 -6.80 9.07
C CYS A 71 -1.04 -6.93 8.27
N VAL A 72 -0.74 -5.94 7.41
CA VAL A 72 0.47 -5.94 6.58
C VAL A 72 1.01 -4.52 6.35
N GLU A 73 2.34 -4.42 6.25
CA GLU A 73 3.07 -3.25 5.76
C GLU A 73 3.92 -3.66 4.54
N ILE A 74 3.67 -3.02 3.39
CA ILE A 74 4.38 -3.30 2.12
C ILE A 74 4.76 -2.00 1.43
N LEU A 75 5.80 -2.05 0.59
CA LEU A 75 6.09 -1.00 -0.39
C LEU A 75 5.20 -1.18 -1.61
N VAL A 76 4.62 -0.10 -2.10
CA VAL A 76 3.83 -0.04 -3.34
C VAL A 76 4.32 1.13 -4.20
N PRO A 77 4.35 1.03 -5.54
CA PRO A 77 4.72 2.14 -6.39
C PRO A 77 3.75 3.30 -6.22
N VAL A 78 4.30 4.53 -6.17
CA VAL A 78 3.50 5.76 -6.10
C VAL A 78 2.49 5.85 -7.26
N ALA A 79 2.86 5.35 -8.44
CA ALA A 79 1.96 5.31 -9.60
C ALA A 79 0.70 4.45 -9.37
N VAL A 80 0.81 3.35 -8.62
CA VAL A 80 -0.34 2.50 -8.26
C VAL A 80 -1.27 3.25 -7.32
N LEU A 81 -0.72 3.95 -6.32
CA LEU A 81 -1.51 4.77 -5.40
C LEU A 81 -2.18 5.95 -6.09
N ALA A 82 -1.49 6.59 -7.05
CA ALA A 82 -2.06 7.68 -7.84
C ALA A 82 -3.27 7.21 -8.66
N ALA A 83 -3.19 6.01 -9.26
CA ALA A 83 -4.30 5.43 -10.02
C ALA A 83 -5.52 5.08 -9.13
N ALA A 84 -5.31 4.86 -7.84
CA ALA A 84 -6.36 4.53 -6.87
C ALA A 84 -7.05 5.76 -6.23
N ARG A 85 -6.58 6.99 -6.48
CA ARG A 85 -7.08 8.23 -5.86
C ARG A 85 -8.37 8.77 -6.51
N GLY A 86 -9.14 7.90 -7.18
CA GLY A 86 -10.39 8.26 -7.88
C GLY A 86 -11.45 8.84 -6.98
#